data_AF-A0A967NA73-F1
#
_entry.id   AF-A0A967NA73-F1
#
_cell.length_a   1.000
_cell.length_b   1.000
_cell.length_c   1.000
_cell.angle_alpha   90.00
_cell.angle_beta   90.00
_cell.angle_gamma   90.00
#
_symmetry.space_group_name_H-M   'P 1'
#
loop_
_entity.id
_entity.type
_entity.pdbx_description
1 polymer ?
#
loop_
_entity_poly.entity_id
_entity_poly.type
_entity_poly.pdbx_seq_one_letter_code
_entity_poly.pdbx_strand_id
1 'polypeptide(L)'
;MANPHDPTGPAARALEGWRSFCLPVLLLGLLFVPPASLRAQTMADLFRAIQRGGGWVGIPVVEGEGSLDTGIVPTAGIALSGCARVWSGHSGTWEIRVEDLIAARVIEASLGPGESVRFSHATGPGARLQVDVRWSEPRDTTLALW
;
A
#
# COMPACT_ATOMS: atom_id res chain seq x y z
N MET A 1 -12.64 55.35 53.08
CA MET A 1 -12.28 55.21 51.66
C MET A 1 -11.86 53.77 51.45
N ALA A 2 -12.61 53.00 50.67
CA ALA A 2 -12.41 51.56 50.45
C ALA A 2 -11.78 51.30 49.08
N ASN A 3 -10.84 50.35 49.02
CA ASN A 3 -9.98 50.03 47.88
C ASN A 3 -10.69 49.04 46.91
N PRO A 4 -10.80 49.32 45.60
CA PRO A 4 -11.68 48.58 44.67
C PRO A 4 -11.06 47.34 43.98
N HIS A 5 -9.94 46.78 44.46
CA HIS A 5 -9.32 45.61 43.85
C HIS A 5 -9.12 44.46 44.84
N ASP A 6 -10.19 43.70 45.10
CA ASP A 6 -10.13 42.38 45.71
C ASP A 6 -10.72 41.33 44.74
N PRO A 7 -9.89 40.49 44.09
CA PRO A 7 -10.35 39.52 43.09
C PRO A 7 -10.82 38.18 43.68
N THR A 8 -11.08 38.08 44.99
CA THR A 8 -11.46 36.82 45.65
C THR A 8 -12.97 36.53 45.68
N GLY A 9 -13.65 36.79 44.56
CA GLY A 9 -15.08 36.50 44.40
C GLY A 9 -15.39 35.00 44.25
N PRO A 10 -16.43 34.46 44.91
CA PRO A 10 -16.80 33.03 44.87
C PRO A 10 -17.32 32.51 43.52
N ALA A 11 -17.37 33.35 42.48
CA ALA A 11 -17.86 33.00 41.15
C ALA A 11 -16.87 32.18 40.30
N ALA A 12 -15.60 32.07 40.70
CA ALA A 12 -14.56 31.40 39.89
C ALA A 12 -14.53 29.86 40.02
N ARG A 13 -15.35 29.25 40.89
CA ARG A 13 -15.29 27.80 41.20
C ARG A 13 -16.28 26.91 40.45
N ALA A 14 -17.07 27.45 39.51
CA ALA A 14 -18.18 26.71 38.89
C ALA A 14 -17.85 26.04 37.54
N LEU A 15 -16.64 26.20 36.98
CA LEU A 15 -16.34 25.76 35.59
C LEU A 15 -15.35 24.59 35.47
N GLU A 16 -14.82 24.03 36.56
CA GLU A 16 -13.82 22.95 36.50
C GLU A 16 -14.40 21.52 36.53
N GLY A 17 -15.72 21.37 36.69
CA GLY A 17 -16.33 20.06 36.93
C GLY A 17 -16.63 19.17 35.72
N TRP A 18 -16.62 19.70 34.49
CA TRP A 18 -17.16 18.98 33.32
C TRP A 18 -16.13 18.49 32.30
N ARG A 19 -14.84 18.73 32.50
CA ARG A 19 -13.80 18.35 31.52
C ARG A 19 -13.30 16.90 31.61
N SER A 20 -13.63 16.17 32.67
CA SER A 20 -12.94 14.90 32.96
C SER A 20 -13.68 13.62 32.59
N PHE A 21 -14.91 13.67 32.06
CA PHE A 21 -15.70 12.45 31.80
C PHE A 21 -15.86 12.04 30.33
N CYS A 22 -15.44 12.85 29.34
CA CYS A 22 -15.56 12.46 27.92
C CYS A 22 -14.30 11.80 27.32
N LEU A 23 -13.14 11.87 27.97
CA LEU A 23 -11.88 11.37 27.39
C LEU A 23 -11.76 9.83 27.30
N PRO A 24 -12.25 9.00 28.25
CA PRO A 24 -11.97 7.56 28.20
C PRO A 24 -12.84 6.80 27.18
N VAL A 25 -13.99 7.36 26.75
CA VAL A 25 -14.87 6.70 25.76
C VAL A 25 -14.32 6.85 24.33
N LEU A 26 -13.61 7.94 24.02
CA LEU A 26 -13.06 8.17 22.68
C LEU A 26 -11.85 7.27 22.35
N LEU A 27 -11.08 6.86 23.36
CA LEU A 27 -9.90 6.00 23.17
C LEU A 27 -10.25 4.52 22.90
N LEU A 28 -11.39 4.05 23.41
CA LEU A 28 -11.80 2.64 23.24
C LEU A 28 -12.34 2.35 21.82
N GLY A 29 -12.83 3.37 21.09
CA GLY A 29 -13.32 3.23 19.72
C GLY A 29 -12.22 3.07 18.65
N LEU A 30 -10.97 3.44 18.96
CA LEU A 30 -9.84 3.31 18.02
C LEU A 30 -9.26 1.89 17.95
N LEU A 31 -9.58 1.01 18.91
CA LEU A 31 -9.10 -0.37 18.93
C LEU A 31 -9.94 -1.32 18.05
N PHE A 32 -11.06 -0.84 17.52
CA PHE A 32 -11.97 -1.61 16.66
C PHE A 32 -12.03 -1.11 15.21
N VAL A 33 -10.96 -0.46 14.73
CA VAL A 33 -10.82 -0.27 13.29
C VAL A 33 -10.34 -1.61 12.73
N PRO A 34 -11.19 -2.39 12.03
CA PRO A 34 -10.70 -3.58 11.34
C PRO A 34 -9.58 -3.14 10.39
N PRO A 35 -8.51 -3.94 10.22
CA PRO A 35 -7.49 -3.63 9.23
C PRO A 35 -8.21 -3.39 7.91
N ALA A 36 -8.06 -2.19 7.36
CA ALA A 36 -8.69 -1.86 6.10
C ALA A 36 -8.24 -2.92 5.10
N SER A 37 -9.17 -3.74 4.62
CA SER A 37 -8.87 -4.72 3.59
C SER A 37 -8.34 -3.92 2.41
N LEU A 38 -7.03 -3.98 2.19
CA LEU A 38 -6.36 -3.41 1.03
C LEU A 38 -7.00 -4.10 -0.17
N ARG A 39 -7.98 -3.43 -0.79
CA ARG A 39 -8.63 -3.94 -1.98
C ARG A 39 -7.55 -4.06 -3.05
N ALA A 40 -7.37 -5.27 -3.56
CA ALA A 40 -6.62 -5.50 -4.79
C ALA A 40 -7.08 -4.47 -5.83
N GLN A 41 -6.12 -3.79 -6.47
CA GLN A 41 -6.45 -2.80 -7.49
C GLN A 41 -7.35 -3.42 -8.55
N THR A 42 -8.36 -2.68 -8.98
CA THR A 42 -9.23 -3.18 -10.04
C THR A 42 -8.46 -3.16 -11.36
N MET A 43 -8.84 -4.04 -12.29
CA MET A 43 -8.31 -4.02 -13.66
C MET A 43 -8.44 -2.65 -14.32
N ALA A 44 -9.53 -1.94 -14.04
CA ALA A 44 -9.76 -0.59 -14.55
C ALA A 44 -8.74 0.44 -14.00
N ASP A 45 -8.25 0.24 -12.78
CA ASP A 45 -7.22 1.11 -12.20
C ASP A 45 -5.85 0.85 -12.84
N LEU A 46 -5.53 -0.41 -13.12
CA LEU A 46 -4.33 -0.78 -13.88
C LEU A 46 -4.35 -0.19 -15.30
N PHE A 47 -5.46 -0.33 -16.03
CA PHE A 47 -5.61 0.28 -17.34
C PHE A 47 -5.49 1.81 -17.29
N ARG A 48 -6.11 2.45 -16.29
CA ARG A 48 -5.98 3.91 -16.08
C ARG A 48 -4.56 4.34 -15.72
N ALA A 49 -3.77 3.49 -15.06
CA ALA A 49 -2.35 3.73 -14.81
C ALA A 49 -1.55 3.66 -16.12
N ILE A 50 -1.72 2.59 -16.90
CA ILE A 50 -1.06 2.42 -18.20
C ILE A 50 -1.37 3.59 -19.14
N GLN A 51 -2.65 4.01 -19.23
CA GLN A 51 -3.07 5.16 -20.05
C GLN A 51 -2.44 6.49 -19.60
N ARG A 52 -2.09 6.62 -18.32
CA ARG A 52 -1.41 7.81 -17.77
C ARG A 52 0.13 7.71 -17.84
N GLY A 53 0.66 6.70 -18.52
CA GLY A 53 2.10 6.48 -18.66
C GLY A 53 2.75 5.76 -17.50
N GLY A 54 1.96 5.12 -16.63
CA GLY A 54 2.44 4.34 -15.49
C GLY A 54 1.60 4.56 -14.22
N GLY A 55 1.81 3.72 -13.23
CA GLY A 55 1.14 3.85 -11.93
C GLY A 55 1.57 2.75 -10.97
N TRP A 56 1.38 3.02 -9.68
CA TRP A 56 1.66 2.02 -8.65
C TRP A 56 0.67 0.87 -8.76
N VAL A 57 1.17 -0.36 -8.64
CA VAL A 57 0.38 -1.60 -8.54
C VAL A 57 0.66 -2.25 -7.19
N GLY A 58 -0.40 -2.56 -6.44
CA GLY A 58 -0.33 -3.25 -5.16
C GLY A 58 -0.71 -4.73 -5.32
N ILE A 59 0.19 -5.64 -4.94
CA ILE A 59 -0.06 -7.09 -4.94
C ILE A 59 -0.14 -7.53 -3.47
N PRO A 60 -1.32 -7.95 -2.98
CA PRO A 60 -1.44 -8.49 -1.63
C PRO A 60 -0.68 -9.81 -1.53
N VAL A 61 0.06 -9.97 -0.44
CA VAL A 61 0.80 -11.18 -0.10
C VAL A 61 0.19 -11.71 1.19
N VAL A 62 -0.30 -12.95 1.17
CA VAL A 62 -0.92 -13.64 2.29
C VAL A 62 -0.05 -14.83 2.65
N GLU A 63 0.33 -14.95 3.92
CA GLU A 63 1.24 -16.01 4.39
C GLU A 63 2.55 -16.14 3.57
N GLY A 64 3.05 -15.02 3.03
CA GLY A 64 4.27 -14.99 2.22
C GLY A 64 4.08 -15.25 0.73
N GLU A 65 2.85 -15.44 0.23
CA GLU A 65 2.58 -15.65 -1.20
C GLU A 65 1.57 -14.64 -1.75
N GLY A 66 1.80 -14.14 -2.97
CA GLY A 66 0.87 -13.24 -3.65
C GLY A 66 0.90 -13.45 -5.16
N SER A 67 -0.22 -13.17 -5.83
CA SER A 67 -0.30 -13.27 -7.28
C SER A 67 -1.20 -12.20 -7.89
N LEU A 68 -0.94 -11.88 -9.16
CA LEU A 68 -1.71 -10.94 -9.97
C LEU A 68 -1.79 -11.45 -11.42
N ASP A 69 -2.99 -11.51 -11.98
CA ASP A 69 -3.22 -11.75 -13.42
C ASP A 69 -3.87 -10.51 -14.04
N THR A 70 -3.25 -10.00 -15.09
CA THR A 70 -3.68 -8.78 -15.79
C THR A 70 -4.74 -9.02 -16.88
N GLY A 71 -5.10 -10.28 -17.17
CA GLY A 71 -5.87 -10.60 -18.36
C GLY A 71 -5.14 -10.15 -19.64
N ILE A 72 -5.83 -10.11 -20.78
CA ILE A 72 -5.23 -9.62 -22.03
C ILE A 72 -5.31 -8.09 -22.06
N VAL A 73 -4.16 -7.44 -22.09
CA VAL A 73 -3.99 -5.99 -22.23
C VAL A 73 -3.51 -5.69 -23.66
N PRO A 74 -4.23 -4.86 -24.44
CA PRO A 74 -3.71 -4.38 -25.71
C PRO A 74 -2.54 -3.42 -25.47
N THR A 75 -1.36 -3.78 -25.98
CA THR A 75 -0.12 -3.02 -25.78
C THR A 75 0.41 -2.42 -27.08
N ALA A 76 -0.10 -2.85 -28.24
CA ALA A 76 0.27 -2.34 -29.57
C ALA A 76 1.80 -2.32 -29.83
N GLY A 77 2.53 -3.30 -29.28
CA GLY A 77 3.98 -3.41 -29.43
C GLY A 77 4.81 -2.51 -28.50
N ILE A 78 4.18 -1.82 -27.55
CA ILE A 78 4.87 -0.91 -26.63
C ILE A 78 5.63 -1.73 -25.58
N ALA A 79 6.86 -1.33 -25.26
CA ALA A 79 7.62 -1.96 -24.18
C ALA A 79 7.04 -1.59 -22.81
N LEU A 80 6.87 -2.61 -21.95
CA LEU A 80 6.54 -2.41 -20.54
C LEU A 80 7.84 -2.27 -19.77
N SER A 81 8.03 -1.16 -19.08
CA SER A 81 9.21 -0.90 -18.27
C SER A 81 8.79 -0.41 -16.90
N GLY A 82 9.50 -0.84 -15.88
CA GLY A 82 9.17 -0.51 -14.50
C GLY A 82 10.33 -0.72 -13.56
N CYS A 83 10.08 -0.46 -12.29
CA CYS A 83 11.04 -0.68 -11.22
C CYS A 83 10.35 -1.33 -10.02
N ALA A 84 10.82 -2.53 -9.66
CA ALA A 84 10.46 -3.13 -8.39
C ALA A 84 11.43 -2.62 -7.32
N ARG A 85 10.89 -2.13 -6.20
CA ARG A 85 11.68 -1.67 -5.06
C ARG A 85 11.08 -2.17 -3.76
N VAL A 86 11.91 -2.79 -2.93
CA VAL A 86 11.55 -3.15 -1.56
C VAL A 86 11.94 -1.99 -0.65
N TRP A 87 10.99 -1.45 0.12
CA TRP A 87 11.31 -0.36 1.04
C TRP A 87 12.13 -0.88 2.21
N SER A 88 13.09 -0.08 2.70
CA SER A 88 14.03 -0.48 3.76
C SER A 88 13.36 -0.76 5.12
N GLY A 89 12.10 -0.36 5.30
CA GLY A 89 11.30 -0.70 6.49
C GLY A 89 10.73 -2.11 6.49
N HIS A 90 10.81 -2.83 5.37
CA HIS A 90 10.45 -4.24 5.29
C HIS A 90 11.66 -5.11 5.55
N SER A 91 11.40 -6.29 6.12
CA SER A 91 12.38 -7.35 6.31
C SER A 91 12.14 -8.48 5.29
N GLY A 92 13.04 -9.46 5.25
CA GLY A 92 12.95 -10.61 4.37
C GLY A 92 13.34 -10.34 2.90
N THR A 93 13.36 -11.41 2.12
CA THR A 93 13.67 -11.40 0.69
C THR A 93 12.40 -11.63 -0.12
N TRP A 94 12.31 -10.96 -1.27
CA TRP A 94 11.20 -11.01 -2.20
C TRP A 94 11.64 -11.68 -3.49
N GLU A 95 11.02 -12.80 -3.83
CA GLU A 95 11.12 -13.43 -5.14
C GLU A 95 9.92 -12.98 -5.97
N ILE A 96 10.20 -12.41 -7.14
CA ILE A 96 9.19 -11.90 -8.06
C ILE A 96 9.39 -12.61 -9.39
N ARG A 97 8.34 -13.27 -9.87
CA ARG A 97 8.29 -13.88 -11.20
C ARG A 97 7.18 -13.21 -12.01
N VAL A 98 7.55 -12.67 -13.16
CA VAL A 98 6.62 -12.09 -14.13
C VAL A 98 6.66 -12.93 -15.39
N GLU A 99 5.52 -13.48 -15.77
CA GLU A 99 5.36 -14.28 -16.98
C GLU A 99 4.41 -13.59 -17.95
N ASP A 100 4.89 -13.30 -19.16
CA ASP A 100 4.04 -12.92 -20.29
C ASP A 100 3.57 -14.19 -20.99
N LEU A 101 2.33 -14.57 -20.73
CA LEU A 101 1.70 -15.80 -21.23
C LEU A 101 1.48 -15.77 -22.74
N ILE A 102 1.49 -14.59 -23.38
CA ILE A 102 1.34 -14.47 -24.84
C ILE A 102 2.71 -14.56 -25.51
N ALA A 103 3.70 -13.85 -24.99
CA ALA A 103 5.06 -13.86 -25.54
C ALA A 103 5.89 -15.09 -25.09
N ALA A 104 5.36 -15.90 -24.17
CA ALA A 104 6.05 -17.02 -23.52
C ALA A 104 7.42 -16.59 -22.94
N ARG A 105 7.42 -15.47 -22.23
CA ARG A 105 8.63 -14.85 -21.64
C ARG A 105 8.48 -14.79 -20.13
N VAL A 106 9.57 -15.09 -19.43
CA VAL A 106 9.64 -15.06 -17.96
C VAL A 106 10.75 -14.10 -17.54
N ILE A 107 10.44 -13.28 -16.53
CA ILE A 107 11.37 -12.38 -15.85
C ILE A 107 11.34 -12.75 -14.37
N GLU A 108 12.49 -13.03 -13.79
CA GLU A 108 12.62 -13.36 -12.38
C GLU A 108 13.57 -12.36 -11.70
N ALA A 109 13.24 -12.00 -10.46
CA ALA A 109 14.07 -11.13 -9.63
C ALA A 109 13.97 -11.53 -8.16
N SER A 110 15.10 -11.51 -7.47
CA SER A 110 15.20 -11.63 -6.01
C SER A 110 15.65 -10.28 -5.45
N LEU A 111 14.94 -9.75 -4.45
CA LEU A 111 15.19 -8.43 -3.87
C LEU A 111 15.19 -8.49 -2.34
N GLY A 112 16.25 -7.97 -1.74
CA GLY A 112 16.32 -7.69 -0.31
C GLY A 112 15.80 -6.29 0.08
N PRO A 113 15.77 -5.98 1.39
CA PRO A 113 15.36 -4.67 1.89
C PRO A 113 16.20 -3.53 1.32
N GLY A 114 15.53 -2.49 0.79
CA GLY A 114 16.19 -1.30 0.23
C GLY A 114 16.70 -1.48 -1.20
N GLU A 115 16.65 -2.70 -1.75
CA GLU A 115 17.08 -2.99 -3.12
C GLU A 115 16.03 -2.59 -4.15
N SER A 116 16.49 -2.39 -5.39
CA SER A 116 15.65 -2.09 -6.53
C SER A 116 16.18 -2.75 -7.79
N VAL A 117 15.29 -3.28 -8.61
CA VAL A 117 15.61 -3.80 -9.95
C VAL A 117 14.76 -3.08 -10.98
N ARG A 118 15.39 -2.69 -12.08
CA ARG A 118 14.67 -2.21 -13.27
C ARG A 118 14.41 -3.38 -14.19
N PHE A 119 13.24 -3.37 -14.82
CA PHE A 119 12.93 -4.31 -15.88
C PHE A 119 12.42 -3.58 -17.11
N SER A 120 12.60 -4.21 -18.27
CA SER A 120 12.03 -3.78 -19.53
C SER A 120 11.68 -5.02 -20.34
N HIS A 121 10.46 -5.06 -20.86
CA HIS A 121 9.90 -6.18 -21.58
C HIS A 121 9.23 -5.69 -22.86
N ALA A 122 9.69 -6.19 -24.00
CA ALA A 122 9.07 -5.89 -25.28
C ALA A 122 7.80 -6.74 -25.46
N THR A 123 6.64 -6.08 -25.62
CA THR A 123 5.37 -6.79 -25.82
C THR A 123 4.99 -6.89 -27.29
N GLY A 124 4.08 -7.81 -27.61
CA GLY A 124 3.45 -7.90 -28.93
C GLY A 124 2.26 -6.95 -29.08
N PRO A 125 1.30 -7.24 -29.99
CA PRO A 125 0.05 -6.47 -30.09
C PRO A 125 -0.78 -6.46 -28.79
N GLY A 126 -0.60 -7.48 -27.95
CA GLY A 126 -1.11 -7.54 -26.59
C GLY A 126 -0.17 -8.33 -25.69
N ALA A 127 -0.43 -8.26 -24.39
CA ALA A 127 0.28 -9.00 -23.35
C ALA A 127 -0.73 -9.55 -22.33
N ARG A 128 -0.41 -10.71 -21.73
CA ARG A 128 -1.08 -11.18 -20.51
C ARG A 128 -0.01 -11.50 -19.50
N LEU A 129 0.11 -10.64 -18.51
CA LEU A 129 1.09 -10.80 -17.43
C LEU A 129 0.45 -11.55 -16.27
N GLN A 130 1.11 -12.62 -15.87
CA GLN A 130 0.96 -13.26 -14.57
C GLN A 130 2.17 -12.88 -13.71
N VAL A 131 1.91 -12.36 -12.52
CA VAL A 131 2.94 -12.00 -11.53
C VAL A 131 2.75 -12.88 -10.31
N ASP A 132 3.78 -13.62 -9.95
CA ASP A 132 3.84 -14.41 -8.73
C ASP A 132 4.92 -13.83 -7.82
N VAL A 133 4.58 -13.67 -6.55
CA VAL A 133 5.42 -13.05 -5.54
C VAL A 133 5.54 -14.01 -4.36
N ARG A 134 6.76 -14.26 -3.92
CA ARG A 134 7.04 -14.97 -2.69
C ARG A 134 7.90 -14.11 -1.77
N TRP A 135 7.42 -13.87 -0.57
CA TRP A 135 8.14 -13.21 0.48
C TRP A 135 8.62 -14.23 1.51
N SER A 136 9.85 -14.09 1.98
CA SER A 136 10.46 -15.06 2.91
C SER A 136 9.80 -15.11 4.29
N GLU A 137 8.90 -14.18 4.61
CA GLU A 137 8.24 -14.12 5.92
C GLU A 137 6.82 -14.65 5.84
N PRO A 138 6.41 -15.52 6.79
CA PRO A 138 5.09 -16.17 6.77
C PRO A 138 4.02 -15.26 7.38
N ARG A 139 3.89 -14.03 6.86
CA ARG A 139 2.88 -13.06 7.31
C ARG A 139 2.34 -12.25 6.15
N ASP A 140 1.23 -11.57 6.41
CA ASP A 140 0.57 -10.76 5.40
C ASP A 140 1.31 -9.44 5.15
N THR A 141 1.37 -9.03 3.89
CA THR A 141 1.96 -7.76 3.46
C THR A 141 1.42 -7.34 2.09
N THR A 142 1.98 -6.29 1.50
CA THR A 142 1.66 -5.86 0.14
C THR A 142 2.93 -5.44 -0.57
N LEU A 143 3.18 -6.00 -1.76
CA LEU A 143 4.22 -5.54 -2.66
C LEU A 143 3.68 -4.35 -3.47
N ALA A 144 4.40 -3.22 -3.46
CA ALA A 144 4.12 -2.08 -4.31
C ALA A 144 5.13 -2.01 -5.46
N LEU A 145 4.63 -2.00 -6.70
CA LEU A 145 5.42 -1.92 -7.93
C LEU A 145 5.09 -0.64 -8.69
N TRP A 146 6.05 -0.03 -9.39
CA TRP A 146 5.84 1.12 -10.28
C TRP A 146 6.24 0.78 -11.71
#